data_AF-A0A0G4MIG8-F1
#
_entry.id   AF-A0A0G4MIG8-F1
#
_cell.length_a   1.000
_cell.length_b   1.000
_cell.length_c   1.000
_cell.angle_alpha   90.00
_cell.angle_beta   90.00
_cell.angle_gamma   90.00
#
_symmetry.space_group_name_H-M   'P 1'
#
loop_
_entity.id
_entity.type
_entity.pdbx_description
1 polymer ?
#
loop_
_entity_poly.entity_id
_entity_poly.type
_entity_poly.pdbx_seq_one_letter_code
_entity_poly.pdbx_strand_id
1 'polypeptide(L)'
;MAKMGYVEGTGLGKESQGRNVIIEANLRPQGVGLGAVKEKSVSERREEKRQAELRGEVVIDSDEEEKKKRRERKKRLGASGISSGTSTPRRQKTAFMTAEEIKRAAPGLHIPDAFAPILDMT
;
A
#
# COMPACT_ATOMS: atom_id res chain seq x y z
N MET A 1 -18.53 -30.80 -27.12
CA MET A 1 -17.86 -31.70 -26.16
C MET A 1 -18.81 -32.67 -25.45
N ALA A 2 -20.11 -32.34 -25.28
CA ALA A 2 -21.08 -33.20 -24.58
C ALA A 2 -21.10 -34.67 -25.08
N LYS A 3 -20.96 -34.91 -26.38
CA LYS A 3 -20.86 -36.27 -26.95
C LYS A 3 -19.64 -37.08 -26.49
N MET A 4 -18.57 -36.42 -26.04
CA MET A 4 -17.36 -37.04 -25.49
C MET A 4 -17.42 -37.17 -23.95
N GLY A 5 -18.59 -36.96 -23.34
CA GLY A 5 -18.78 -37.07 -21.89
C GLY A 5 -18.41 -35.81 -21.10
N TYR A 6 -18.22 -34.66 -21.75
CA TYR A 6 -18.03 -33.39 -21.04
C TYR A 6 -19.33 -32.95 -20.36
N VAL A 7 -19.22 -32.63 -19.07
CA VAL A 7 -20.31 -32.08 -18.26
C VAL A 7 -20.18 -30.57 -18.20
N GLU A 8 -21.23 -29.85 -18.58
CA GLU A 8 -21.26 -28.39 -18.50
C GLU A 8 -21.12 -27.95 -17.04
N GLY A 9 -20.18 -27.03 -16.77
CA GLY A 9 -19.91 -26.56 -15.41
C GLY A 9 -18.70 -27.21 -14.75
N THR A 10 -18.18 -28.32 -15.27
CA THR A 10 -17.00 -29.00 -14.73
C THR A 10 -15.75 -28.70 -15.55
N GLY A 11 -14.60 -28.75 -14.88
CA GLY A 11 -13.30 -28.71 -15.51
C GLY A 11 -13.04 -29.90 -16.41
N LEU A 12 -12.15 -29.75 -17.39
CA LEU A 12 -11.63 -30.87 -18.18
C LEU A 12 -10.60 -31.68 -17.36
N GLY A 13 -10.42 -32.96 -17.69
CA GLY A 13 -9.46 -33.86 -17.02
C GLY A 13 -10.14 -35.00 -16.27
N LYS A 14 -9.35 -35.99 -15.84
CA LYS A 14 -9.84 -37.22 -15.20
C LYS A 14 -10.64 -36.95 -13.92
N GLU A 15 -10.20 -35.96 -13.15
CA GLU A 15 -10.81 -35.56 -11.87
C GLU A 15 -11.53 -34.21 -11.99
N SER A 16 -11.84 -33.78 -13.22
CA SER A 16 -12.39 -32.44 -13.51
C SER A 16 -11.54 -31.28 -12.98
N GLN A 17 -10.22 -31.46 -12.90
CA GLN A 17 -9.29 -30.48 -12.31
C GLN A 17 -8.99 -29.26 -13.21
N GLY A 18 -9.31 -29.33 -14.49
CA GLY A 18 -9.07 -28.27 -15.46
C GLY A 18 -9.94 -27.04 -15.21
N ARG A 19 -9.55 -25.89 -15.76
CA ARG A 19 -10.36 -24.67 -15.64
C ARG A 19 -11.61 -24.79 -16.49
N ASN A 20 -12.74 -24.38 -15.93
CA ASN A 20 -13.98 -24.21 -16.70
C ASN A 20 -14.07 -22.80 -17.34
N VAL A 21 -13.30 -21.84 -16.82
CA VAL A 21 -13.27 -20.46 -17.32
C VAL A 21 -12.08 -20.25 -18.25
N ILE A 22 -12.30 -19.49 -19.33
CA ILE A 22 -11.28 -19.10 -20.30
C ILE A 22 -10.25 -18.17 -19.64
N ILE A 23 -8.98 -18.31 -20.01
CA ILE A 23 -7.90 -17.43 -19.57
C ILE A 23 -7.86 -16.19 -20.47
N GLU A 24 -7.78 -15.01 -19.87
CA GLU A 24 -7.67 -13.74 -20.59
C GLU A 24 -6.22 -13.28 -20.63
N ALA A 25 -5.69 -13.02 -21.82
CA ALA A 25 -4.34 -12.49 -21.98
C ALA A 25 -4.37 -10.95 -21.92
N ASN A 26 -3.90 -10.37 -20.81
CA ASN A 26 -3.79 -8.92 -20.65
C ASN A 26 -2.40 -8.42 -21.08
N LEU A 27 -2.35 -7.56 -22.10
CA LEU A 27 -1.10 -6.95 -22.54
C LEU A 27 -0.62 -5.93 -21.51
N ARG A 28 0.66 -6.02 -21.14
CA ARG A 28 1.26 -5.10 -20.17
C ARG A 28 1.60 -3.77 -20.86
N PRO A 29 1.22 -2.61 -20.28
CA PRO A 29 1.68 -1.33 -20.79
C PRO A 29 3.21 -1.21 -20.63
N GLN A 30 3.87 -0.69 -21.65
CA GLN A 30 5.32 -0.49 -21.65
C GLN A 30 5.71 0.64 -20.66
N GLY A 31 6.91 0.56 -20.09
CA GLY A 31 7.46 1.59 -19.20
C GLY A 31 7.00 1.53 -17.74
N VAL A 32 6.18 0.54 -17.37
CA VAL A 32 5.70 0.37 -16.00
C VAL A 32 6.60 -0.62 -15.22
N GLY A 33 6.85 -0.36 -13.94
CA GLY A 33 7.62 -1.24 -13.04
C GLY A 33 6.84 -2.48 -12.58
N LEU A 34 7.53 -3.49 -12.06
CA LEU A 34 6.88 -4.69 -11.49
C LEU A 34 5.92 -4.28 -10.36
N GLY A 35 4.70 -4.83 -10.37
CA GLY A 35 3.70 -4.61 -9.32
C GLY A 35 2.81 -3.36 -9.46
N ALA A 36 3.01 -2.52 -10.48
CA ALA A 36 2.12 -1.37 -10.73
C ALA A 36 0.80 -1.74 -11.42
N VAL A 37 0.70 -2.93 -12.01
CA VAL A 37 -0.55 -3.48 -12.57
C VAL A 37 -0.85 -4.82 -11.89
N LYS A 38 -2.10 -5.01 -11.48
CA LYS A 38 -2.57 -6.32 -11.02
C LYS A 38 -2.82 -7.18 -12.25
N GLU A 39 -1.88 -8.08 -12.52
CA GLU A 39 -1.88 -8.92 -13.74
C GLU A 39 -2.97 -9.98 -13.73
N LYS A 40 -3.43 -10.40 -12.54
CA LYS A 40 -4.46 -11.44 -12.37
C LYS A 40 -5.88 -10.86 -12.33
N SER A 41 -6.77 -11.41 -13.15
CA SER A 41 -8.20 -11.05 -13.14
C SER A 41 -8.90 -11.54 -11.86
N VAL A 42 -10.11 -11.04 -11.60
CA VAL A 42 -10.90 -11.46 -10.43
C VAL A 42 -11.40 -12.91 -10.60
N SER A 43 -11.72 -13.31 -11.82
CA SER A 43 -12.13 -14.67 -12.16
C SER A 43 -10.99 -15.67 -11.96
N GLU A 44 -9.77 -15.33 -12.38
CA GLU A 44 -8.58 -16.18 -12.20
C GLU A 44 -8.25 -16.40 -10.73
N ARG A 45 -8.33 -15.35 -9.91
CA ARG A 45 -8.11 -15.48 -8.46
C ARG A 45 -9.13 -16.39 -7.78
N ARG A 46 -10.38 -16.40 -8.25
CA ARG A 46 -11.43 -17.28 -7.71
C ARG A 46 -11.19 -18.73 -8.12
N GLU A 47 -10.75 -18.97 -9.34
CA GLU A 47 -10.46 -20.32 -9.82
C GLU A 47 -9.19 -20.90 -9.17
N GLU A 48 -8.16 -20.08 -8.95
CA GLU A 48 -6.95 -20.46 -8.21
C GLU A 48 -7.28 -20.83 -6.76
N LYS A 49 -8.18 -20.07 -6.11
CA LYS A 49 -8.71 -20.42 -4.78
C LYS A 49 -9.45 -21.74 -4.78
N ARG A 50 -10.36 -21.95 -5.73
CA ARG A 50 -11.12 -23.21 -5.84
C ARG A 50 -10.19 -24.42 -6.04
N GLN A 51 -9.14 -24.27 -6.84
CA GLN A 51 -8.16 -25.33 -7.05
C GLN A 51 -7.30 -25.60 -5.82
N ALA A 52 -6.90 -24.56 -5.09
CA ALA A 52 -6.14 -24.71 -3.86
C ALA A 52 -7.00 -25.30 -2.73
N GLU A 53 -8.29 -24.94 -2.65
CA GLU A 53 -9.28 -25.57 -1.76
C GLU A 53 -9.44 -27.07 -2.09
N LEU A 54 -9.56 -27.43 -3.37
CA LEU A 54 -9.58 -28.84 -3.81
C LEU A 54 -8.28 -29.58 -3.49
N ARG A 55 -7.13 -28.88 -3.52
CA ARG A 55 -5.81 -29.43 -3.18
C ARG A 55 -5.57 -29.50 -1.66
N GLY A 56 -6.46 -28.92 -0.84
CA GLY A 56 -6.35 -28.89 0.62
C GLY A 56 -5.36 -27.85 1.16
N GLU A 57 -5.01 -26.83 0.36
CA GLU A 57 -4.12 -25.75 0.75
C GLU A 57 -4.92 -24.53 1.25
N VAL A 58 -4.56 -23.99 2.42
CA VAL A 58 -5.24 -22.82 3.00
C VAL A 58 -4.83 -21.57 2.23
N VAL A 59 -5.68 -21.11 1.30
CA VAL A 59 -5.45 -19.83 0.60
C VAL A 59 -5.77 -18.68 1.53
N ILE A 60 -4.73 -18.16 2.19
CA ILE A 60 -4.82 -16.88 2.89
C ILE A 60 -4.86 -15.78 1.83
N ASP A 61 -5.94 -15.01 1.79
CA ASP A 61 -6.07 -13.88 0.89
C ASP A 61 -4.95 -12.87 1.15
N SER A 62 -4.12 -12.62 0.13
CA SER A 62 -2.99 -11.67 0.18
C SER A 62 -3.40 -10.26 0.67
N ASP A 63 -4.68 -9.87 0.47
CA ASP A 63 -5.25 -8.60 0.93
C ASP A 63 -5.52 -8.57 2.45
N GLU A 64 -5.83 -9.71 3.07
CA GLU A 64 -5.93 -9.81 4.54
C GLU A 64 -4.56 -9.76 5.20
N GLU A 65 -3.56 -10.42 4.62
CA GLU A 65 -2.17 -10.34 5.08
C GLU A 65 -1.63 -8.91 5.01
N GLU A 66 -1.85 -8.20 3.89
CA GLU A 66 -1.42 -6.81 3.76
C GLU A 66 -2.18 -5.89 4.71
N LYS A 67 -3.49 -6.06 4.87
CA LYS A 67 -4.28 -5.30 5.85
C LYS A 67 -3.83 -5.58 7.27
N LYS A 68 -3.49 -6.82 7.61
CA LYS A 68 -2.98 -7.21 8.92
C LYS A 68 -1.58 -6.63 9.15
N LYS A 69 -0.66 -6.76 8.20
CA LYS A 69 0.67 -6.10 8.22
C LYS A 69 0.55 -4.58 8.30
N ARG A 70 -0.40 -3.95 7.61
CA ARG A 70 -0.65 -2.51 7.66
C ARG A 70 -1.26 -2.09 8.99
N ARG A 71 -2.18 -2.86 9.55
CA ARG A 71 -2.75 -2.64 10.90
C ARG A 71 -1.68 -2.82 11.97
N GLU A 72 -0.84 -3.84 11.86
CA GLU A 72 0.31 -4.07 12.75
C GLU A 72 1.36 -2.96 12.63
N ARG A 73 1.71 -2.54 11.41
CA ARG A 73 2.57 -1.37 11.18
C ARG A 73 1.97 -0.11 11.78
N LYS A 74 0.68 0.17 11.57
CA LYS A 74 0.00 1.32 12.16
C LYS A 74 -0.05 1.26 13.70
N LYS A 75 -0.27 0.08 14.28
CA LYS A 75 -0.21 -0.14 15.73
C LYS A 75 1.20 0.07 16.28
N ARG A 76 2.23 -0.42 15.58
CA ARG A 76 3.65 -0.20 15.92
C ARG A 76 4.07 1.27 15.77
N LEU A 77 3.54 1.97 14.77
CA LEU A 77 3.77 3.40 14.52
C LEU A 77 2.93 4.32 15.43
N GLY A 78 1.96 3.78 16.17
CA GLY A 78 1.12 4.53 17.12
C GLY A 78 1.77 4.78 18.47
N ALA A 79 2.91 4.15 18.76
CA ALA A 79 3.67 4.34 20.00
C ALA A 79 4.97 5.14 19.83
N SER A 80 5.39 5.37 18.58
CA SER A 80 6.53 6.23 18.28
C SER A 80 6.28 6.92 16.95
N GLY A 81 6.12 8.24 17.01
CA GLY A 81 6.23 9.05 15.81
C GLY A 81 7.53 8.70 15.08
N ILE A 82 7.45 8.73 13.75
CA ILE A 82 8.59 8.74 12.81
C ILE A 82 9.15 7.33 12.49
N SER A 83 8.63 6.78 11.40
CA SER A 83 9.35 6.03 10.36
C SER A 83 10.81 5.65 10.63
N SER A 84 11.05 4.42 11.08
CA SER A 84 12.36 3.74 10.96
C SER A 84 12.51 3.07 9.58
N GLY A 85 12.34 3.87 8.53
CA GLY A 85 12.81 3.55 7.18
C GLY A 85 13.80 4.64 6.81
N THR A 86 15.09 4.29 6.77
CA THR A 86 16.20 5.13 6.27
C THR A 86 16.48 6.44 7.05
N SER A 87 17.24 6.32 8.15
CA SER A 87 18.45 7.09 8.50
C SER A 87 18.56 8.61 8.23
N THR A 88 17.48 9.35 7.99
CA THR A 88 17.56 10.80 7.81
C THR A 88 16.42 11.48 8.56
N PRO A 89 16.70 12.26 9.63
CA PRO A 89 15.65 13.07 10.26
C PRO A 89 15.05 13.99 9.20
N ARG A 90 13.71 14.06 9.12
CA ARG A 90 13.04 15.01 8.23
C ARG A 90 13.54 16.40 8.57
N ARG A 91 14.07 17.11 7.57
CA ARG A 91 14.37 18.53 7.68
C ARG A 91 13.11 19.26 8.14
N GLN A 92 13.17 19.87 9.33
CA GLN A 92 12.10 20.71 9.81
C GLN A 92 11.96 21.90 8.83
N LYS A 93 10.72 22.20 8.44
CA LYS A 93 10.46 23.39 7.62
C LYS A 93 10.81 24.61 8.46
N THR A 94 11.42 25.62 7.84
CA THR A 94 11.62 26.93 8.48
C THR A 94 10.26 27.53 8.77
N ALA A 95 9.86 27.56 10.04
CA ALA A 95 8.69 28.30 10.48
C ALA A 95 9.11 29.77 10.62
N PHE A 96 8.53 30.64 9.81
CA PHE A 96 8.66 32.08 9.97
C PHE A 96 7.78 32.47 11.16
N MET A 97 8.37 33.11 12.17
CA MET A 97 7.70 33.56 13.39
C MET A 97 7.83 35.07 13.47
N THR A 98 6.80 35.75 13.96
CA THR A 98 6.83 37.21 14.15
C THR A 98 7.73 37.60 15.33
N ALA A 99 8.18 38.86 15.39
CA ALA A 99 9.02 39.35 16.47
C ALA A 99 8.34 39.22 17.85
N GLU A 100 7.01 39.34 17.91
CA GLU A 100 6.23 39.15 19.13
C GLU A 100 6.21 37.68 19.59
N GLU A 101 6.07 36.75 18.64
CA GLU A 101 6.11 35.31 18.91
C GLU A 101 7.49 34.88 19.43
N ILE A 102 8.57 35.47 18.89
CA ILE A 102 9.94 35.22 19.36
C ILE A 102 10.13 35.71 20.80
N LYS A 103 9.63 36.91 21.12
CA LYS A 103 9.67 37.46 22.50
C LYS A 103 8.88 36.59 23.48
N ARG A 104 7.75 36.00 23.05
CA ARG A 104 6.94 35.10 23.87
C ARG A 104 7.59 33.73 24.08
N ALA A 105 8.23 33.19 23.05
CA ALA A 105 8.91 31.89 23.11
C ALA A 105 10.20 31.93 23.95
N ALA A 106 10.90 33.06 23.95
CA ALA A 106 12.14 33.27 24.69
C ALA A 106 12.08 34.55 25.55
N PRO A 107 11.45 34.49 26.75
CA PRO A 107 11.39 35.63 27.67
C PRO A 107 12.78 35.90 28.25
N GLY A 108 13.57 36.72 27.56
CA GLY A 108 14.96 37.03 27.90
C GLY A 108 15.81 37.45 26.70
N LEU A 109 15.32 37.24 25.47
CA LEU A 109 15.99 37.72 24.26
C LEU A 109 15.63 39.19 24.00
N HIS A 110 16.58 40.10 24.23
CA HIS A 110 16.42 41.53 23.93
C HIS A 110 16.74 41.80 22.45
N ILE A 111 15.70 42.15 21.68
CA ILE A 111 15.82 42.53 20.27
C ILE A 111 15.77 44.06 20.20
N PRO A 112 16.84 44.75 19.76
CA PRO A 112 16.82 46.19 19.59
C PRO A 112 15.80 46.63 18.53
N ASP A 113 15.15 47.76 18.75
CA ASP A 113 14.06 48.26 17.90
C ASP A 113 14.48 48.47 16.42
N ALA A 114 15.77 48.74 16.18
CA ALA A 114 16.33 48.85 14.84
C ALA A 114 16.21 47.55 14.01
N PHE A 115 16.13 46.39 14.66
CA PHE A 115 16.06 45.07 14.01
C PHE A 115 14.66 44.47 13.97
N ALA A 116 13.71 45.02 14.73
CA ALA A 116 12.30 44.59 14.71
C ALA A 116 11.67 44.59 13.31
N PRO A 117 11.80 45.66 12.47
CA PRO A 117 11.17 45.66 11.15
C PRO A 117 11.78 44.64 10.18
N ILE A 118 13.05 44.26 10.37
CA ILE A 118 13.71 43.26 9.52
C ILE A 118 13.19 41.85 9.83
N LEU A 119 12.86 41.58 11.10
CA LEU A 119 12.35 40.28 11.56
C LEU A 119 10.86 40.09 11.23
N ASP A 120 10.07 41.15 11.18
CA ASP A 120 8.64 41.10 10.86
C ASP A 120 8.35 41.10 9.34
N MET A 121 9.32 41.43 8.49
CA MET A 121 9.16 41.45 7.02
C MET A 121 9.33 40.08 6.34
N THR A 122 8.88 39.00 6.98
CA THR A 122 8.80 37.64 6.41
C THR A 122 7.38 37.25 6.04
#